data_AF-A0A933XUV2-F1
#
_entry.id   AF-A0A933XUV2-F1
#
_cell.length_a   1.000
_cell.length_b   1.000
_cell.length_c   1.000
_cell.angle_alpha   90.00
_cell.angle_beta   90.00
_cell.angle_gamma   90.00
#
_symmetry.space_group_name_H-M   'P 1'
#
loop_
_entity.id
_entity.type
_entity.pdbx_description
1 polymer ?
#
loop_
_entity_poly.entity_id
_entity_poly.type
_entity_poly.pdbx_seq_one_letter_code
_entity_poly.pdbx_strand_id
1 'polypeptide(L)' 'MSDIKEEQKPFVTVKSVSWFIIASMVCIGYYVMIDIGLMKVQGLDFFYLWTSGK' A
#
# COMPACT_ATOMS: atom_id res chain seq x y z
N MET A 1 40.29 -27.22 -3.19
CA MET A 1 39.92 -25.85 -2.76
C MET A 1 38.41 -25.86 -2.55
N SER A 2 38.00 -26.37 -1.39
CA SER A 2 36.61 -26.52 -0.98
C SER A 2 36.14 -25.26 -0.27
N ASP A 3 34.89 -24.90 -0.55
CA ASP A 3 34.05 -23.94 0.19
C ASP A 3 34.55 -22.49 0.22
N ILE A 4 33.83 -21.61 -0.49
CA ILE A 4 33.03 -20.51 0.09
C ILE A 4 32.07 -20.08 -1.05
N LYS A 5 30.94 -20.78 -1.20
CA LYS A 5 29.76 -20.11 -1.75
C LYS A 5 29.21 -19.32 -0.57
N GLU A 6 29.52 -18.03 -0.50
CA GLU A 6 28.78 -17.12 0.38
C GLU A 6 27.30 -17.33 0.07
N GLU A 7 26.58 -17.93 1.02
CA GLU A 7 25.17 -18.19 0.92
C GLU A 7 24.47 -16.85 0.71
N GLN A 8 24.13 -16.55 -0.54
CA GLN A 8 23.56 -15.28 -0.94
C GLN A 8 22.14 -15.22 -0.38
N LYS A 9 22.03 -14.77 0.86
CA LYS A 9 20.76 -14.65 1.57
C LYS A 9 19.82 -13.79 0.72
N PRO A 10 18.64 -14.30 0.33
CA PRO A 10 17.78 -13.57 -0.59
C PRO A 10 17.41 -12.23 0.03
N PHE A 11 17.74 -11.15 -0.68
CA PHE A 11 17.48 -9.76 -0.26
C PHE A 11 16.01 -9.55 0.09
N VAL A 12 15.11 -10.27 -0.59
CA VAL A 12 13.67 -10.27 -0.32
C VAL A 12 13.28 -11.62 0.29
N THR A 13 13.10 -11.62 1.61
CA THR A 13 12.50 -12.76 2.33
C THR A 13 10.98 -12.71 2.22
N VAL A 14 10.30 -13.86 2.20
CA VAL A 14 8.83 -13.97 2.18
C VAL A 14 8.17 -13.10 3.26
N LYS A 15 8.75 -13.08 4.47
CA LYS A 15 8.31 -12.18 5.56
C LYS A 15 8.31 -10.71 5.16
N SER A 16 9.32 -10.25 4.42
CA SER A 16 9.42 -8.86 3.95
C SER A 16 8.32 -8.54 2.94
N VAL A 17 7.97 -9.48 2.06
CA VAL A 17 6.88 -9.31 1.08
C VAL A 17 5.53 -9.22 1.79
N SER A 18 5.29 -10.08 2.77
CA SER A 18 4.04 -10.03 3.56
C SER A 18 3.89 -8.69 4.27
N TRP A 19 4.94 -8.19 4.91
CA TRP A 19 4.92 -6.87 5.55
C TRP A 19 4.75 -5.72 4.56
N PHE A 20 5.35 -5.82 3.37
CA PHE A 20 5.18 -4.82 2.31
C PHE A 20 3.73 -4.75 1.81
N ILE A 21 3.06 -5.90 1.64
CA ILE A 21 1.65 -5.96 1.24
C ILE A 21 0.76 -5.35 2.32
N ILE A 22 1.00 -5.68 3.60
CA ILE A 22 0.24 -5.12 4.72
C ILE A 22 0.44 -3.60 4.80
N ALA A 23 1.69 -3.12 4.73
CA ALA A 23 1.99 -1.69 4.72
C ALA A 23 1.30 -0.98 3.54
N SER A 24 1.31 -1.58 2.35
CA SER A 24 0.65 -1.03 1.17
C SER A 24 -0.86 -0.93 1.37
N MET A 25 -1.52 -1.97 1.90
CA MET A 25 -2.95 -1.94 2.21
C MET A 25 -3.30 -0.88 3.24
N VAL A 26 -2.48 -0.72 4.29
CA VAL A 26 -2.70 0.30 5.33
C VAL A 26 -2.53 1.71 4.76
N CYS A 27 -1.50 1.94 3.94
CA CYS A 27 -1.32 3.24 3.28
C CYS A 27 -2.50 3.58 2.37
N ILE A 28 -2.93 2.64 1.51
CA ILE A 28 -4.08 2.85 0.63
C ILE A 28 -5.34 3.15 1.46
N GLY A 29 -5.61 2.36 2.50
CA GLY A 29 -6.75 2.57 3.39
C GLY A 29 -6.70 3.93 4.09
N TYR A 30 -5.52 4.36 4.55
CA TYR A 30 -5.31 5.65 5.20
C TYR A 30 -5.62 6.82 4.26
N TYR A 31 -5.08 6.81 3.04
CA TYR A 31 -5.35 7.86 2.05
C TYR A 31 -6.83 7.89 1.64
N VAL A 32 -7.43 6.72 1.38
CA VAL A 32 -8.86 6.62 1.08
C VAL A 32 -9.71 7.18 2.23
N MET A 33 -9.38 6.86 3.48
CA MET A 33 -10.13 7.35 4.63
C MET A 33 -10.02 8.86 4.81
N ILE A 34 -8.86 9.44 4.50
CA ILE A 34 -8.66 10.90 4.48
C ILE A 34 -9.50 11.55 3.38
N ASP A 35 -9.47 11.00 2.17
CA ASP A 35 -10.25 11.54 1.07
C ASP A 35 -11.76 11.45 1.36
N ILE A 36 -12.23 10.39 2.03
CA ILE A 36 -13.62 10.29 2.52
C ILE A 36 -13.92 11.42 3.51
N GLY A 37 -13.01 11.64 4.48
CA GLY A 37 -13.16 12.68 5.48
C GLY A 37 -13.20 14.08 4.87
N LEU A 38 -12.29 14.38 3.95
CA LEU A 38 -12.21 15.66 3.23
C LEU A 38 -13.47 15.92 2.40
N MET A 39 -13.91 14.93 1.62
CA MET A 39 -15.11 15.06 0.79
C MET A 39 -16.37 15.24 1.65
N LYS A 40 -16.47 14.53 2.78
CA LYS A 40 -17.56 14.69 3.75
C LYS A 40 -17.62 16.10 4.34
N VAL A 41 -16.47 16.70 4.69
CA VAL A 41 -16.40 18.07 5.20
C VAL A 41 -16.76 19.09 4.11
N GLN A 42 -16.45 18.79 2.86
CA GLN A 42 -16.77 19.64 1.70
C GLN A 42 -18.21 19.48 1.19
N GLY A 43 -19.03 18.61 1.79
CA GLY A 43 -20.40 18.34 1.35
C GLY A 43 -20.49 17.67 -0.04
N LEU A 44 -19.36 17.16 -0.55
CA LEU A 44 -19.25 16.42 -1.79
C LEU A 44 -19.39 14.93 -1.50
N ASP A 45 -20.15 14.22 -2.34
CA ASP A 45 -20.22 12.77 -2.24
C ASP A 45 -18.85 12.16 -2.51
N PHE A 46 -18.43 11.18 -1.70
CA PHE A 46 -17.12 10.53 -1.88
C PHE A 46 -16.98 9.89 -3.28
N PHE A 47 -18.10 9.41 -3.83
CA PHE A 47 -18.18 8.90 -5.20
C PHE A 47 -18.28 9.98 -6.29
N TYR A 48 -18.37 11.26 -5.92
CA TYR A 48 -18.53 12.35 -6.88
C TYR A 48 -17.30 12.47 -7.79
N LEU A 49 -16.08 12.33 -7.27
CA LEU A 49 -14.86 12.30 -8.11
C LEU A 49 -14.69 11.00 -8.91
N TRP A 50 -15.24 9.89 -8.43
CA TRP A 50 -15.17 8.58 -9.10
C TRP A 50 -16.21 8.43 -10.22
N THR A 51 -17.30 9.21 -10.18
CA THR A 51 -18.41 9.13 -11.14
C THR A 51 -18.58 10.38 -12.01
N SER A 52 -18.09 11.56 -11.60
CA SER A 52 -18.18 12.82 -12.37
C SER A 52 -17.19 12.94 -13.52
N GLY A 53 -16.34 11.93 -13.74
CA GLY A 53 -15.48 11.84 -14.92
C GLY A 53 -16.18 11.29 -16.16
N LYS A 54 -17.46 11.63 -16.38
CA LYS A 54 -18.18 11.40 -17.64
C LYS A 54 -18.24 12.68 -18.46
#